data_AF-A0A267TKS7-F1
#
_entry.id   AF-A0A267TKS7-F1
#
_cell.length_a   1.000
_cell.length_b   1.000
_cell.length_c   1.000
_cell.angle_alpha   90.00
_cell.angle_beta   90.00
_cell.angle_gamma   90.00
#
_symmetry.space_group_name_H-M   'P 1'
#
loop_
_entity.id
_entity.type
_entity.pdbx_description
1 polymer ?
#
loop_
_entity_poly.entity_id
_entity_poly.type
_entity_poly.pdbx_seq_one_letter_code
_entity_poly.pdbx_strand_id
1 'polypeptide(L)'
;MAKYEDEILAALHQNTLVMQQMVAQQNPTNAQKSDVSGLKAFIKVAVDNPKTTIAGLGIFVCEIIKVFIPEMHEKLEMTKAGLESYLGYKAVDASAKPKLPPKEEEVVAG
;
A
#
# COMPACT_ATOMS: atom_id res chain seq x y z
N MET A 1 34.79 13.01 43.08
CA MET A 1 33.67 13.49 42.26
C MET A 1 34.10 13.82 40.83
N ALA A 2 35.22 14.53 40.61
CA ALA A 2 35.71 14.89 39.26
C ALA A 2 35.84 13.72 38.25
N LYS A 3 36.31 12.54 38.68
CA LYS A 3 36.46 11.37 37.80
C LYS A 3 35.14 10.87 37.18
N TYR A 4 34.03 11.02 37.90
CA TYR A 4 32.72 10.63 37.38
C TYR A 4 32.16 11.65 36.39
N GLU A 5 32.49 12.94 36.54
CA GLU A 5 32.09 14.00 35.62
C GLU A 5 32.78 13.82 34.26
N ASP A 6 34.06 13.45 34.26
CA ASP A 6 34.82 13.15 33.03
C ASP A 6 34.29 11.89 32.31
N GLU A 7 33.93 10.84 33.06
CA GLU A 7 33.33 9.62 32.49
C GLU A 7 31.95 9.89 31.88
N ILE A 8 31.13 10.74 32.51
CA ILE A 8 29.82 11.15 31.98
C ILE A 8 30.00 11.99 30.71
N LEU A 9 30.96 12.92 30.70
CA LEU A 9 31.22 13.77 29.53
C LEU A 9 31.75 12.95 28.34
N ALA A 10 32.62 11.97 28.59
CA ALA A 10 33.10 11.04 27.58
C ALA A 10 31.97 10.19 27.00
N ALA A 11 31.08 9.66 27.85
CA ALA A 11 29.92 8.88 27.42
C ALA A 11 28.92 9.72 26.58
N LEU A 12 28.75 11.00 26.93
CA LEU A 12 27.88 11.92 26.19
C LEU A 12 28.44 12.24 24.80
N HIS A 13 29.75 12.45 24.71
CA HIS A 13 30.43 12.65 23.43
C HIS A 13 30.35 11.41 22.54
N GLN A 14 30.56 10.22 23.11
CA GLN A 14 30.46 8.97 22.35
C GLN A 14 29.04 8.75 21.81
N ASN A 15 28.01 9.01 22.62
CA ASN A 15 26.62 8.94 22.16
C ASN A 15 26.32 9.91 21.01
N THR A 16 26.83 11.13 21.11
CA THR A 16 26.65 12.16 20.08
C THR A 16 27.31 11.76 18.76
N LEU A 17 28.49 11.15 18.83
CA LEU A 17 29.26 10.70 17.66
C LEU A 17 28.57 9.51 16.97
N VAL A 18 28.03 8.57 17.75
CA VAL A 18 27.24 7.44 17.23
C VAL A 18 25.93 7.92 16.60
N MET A 19 25.26 8.91 17.21
CA MET A 19 24.03 9.49 16.66
C MET A 19 24.31 10.24 15.34
N GLN A 20 25.41 10.99 15.24
CA GLN A 20 25.83 11.62 13.99
C GLN A 20 26.19 10.60 12.91
N GLN A 21 26.85 9.50 13.26
CA GLN A 21 27.15 8.42 12.32
C GLN A 21 25.88 7.72 11.82
N MET A 22 24.88 7.50 12.69
CA MET A 22 23.58 6.96 12.27
C MET A 22 22.83 7.90 11.31
N VAL A 23 22.87 9.21 11.55
CA VAL A 23 22.26 10.20 10.65
C VAL A 23 23.03 10.29 9.32
N ALA A 24 24.37 10.19 9.35
CA ALA A 24 25.19 10.20 8.14
C ALA A 24 25.07 8.90 7.32
N GLN A 25 24.79 7.76 7.96
CA GLN A 25 24.51 6.49 7.29
C GLN A 25 23.03 6.31 6.90
N GLN A 26 22.13 7.17 7.37
CA GLN A 26 20.80 7.32 6.75
C GLN A 26 20.98 7.94 5.37
N ASN A 27 21.30 7.08 4.41
CA ASN A 27 21.26 7.38 3.00
C ASN A 27 19.83 7.91 2.69
N PRO A 28 19.65 9.18 2.27
CA PRO A 28 18.31 9.73 2.00
C PRO A 28 17.60 9.03 0.83
N THR A 29 18.31 8.13 0.14
CA THR A 29 17.86 7.39 -1.03
C THR A 29 17.01 6.16 -0.72
N ASN A 30 16.88 5.76 0.56
CA ASN A 30 16.07 4.59 0.96
C ASN A 30 15.07 4.90 2.08
N ALA A 31 14.75 6.18 2.31
CA ALA A 31 13.40 6.49 2.76
C ALA A 31 12.50 6.07 1.60
N GLN A 32 11.95 4.86 1.67
CA GLN A 32 10.83 4.43 0.86
C GLN A 32 9.83 5.59 0.95
N LYS A 33 9.80 6.45 -0.07
CA LYS A 33 8.85 7.54 -0.17
C LYS A 33 7.53 6.81 -0.30
N SER A 34 6.91 6.50 0.85
CA SER A 34 5.57 5.95 0.89
C SER A 34 4.78 6.86 -0.02
N ASP A 35 4.16 6.29 -1.05
CA ASP A 35 3.54 7.08 -2.10
C ASP A 35 2.32 7.82 -1.53
N VAL A 36 2.60 8.95 -0.87
CA VAL A 36 1.60 9.82 -0.27
C VAL A 36 0.70 10.35 -1.38
N SER A 37 1.19 10.42 -2.62
CA SER A 37 0.41 10.85 -3.77
C SER A 37 -0.69 9.83 -4.11
N GLY A 38 -0.37 8.53 -4.12
CA GLY A 38 -1.33 7.45 -4.32
C GLY A 38 -2.37 7.38 -3.21
N LEU A 39 -1.95 7.41 -1.93
CA LEU A 39 -2.87 7.38 -0.80
C LEU A 39 -3.79 8.61 -0.77
N LYS A 40 -3.25 9.80 -1.06
CA LYS A 40 -4.04 11.04 -1.12
C LYS A 40 -5.04 11.03 -2.27
N ALA A 41 -4.64 10.50 -3.44
CA ALA A 41 -5.55 10.32 -4.57
C ALA A 41 -6.67 9.33 -4.23
N PHE A 42 -6.34 8.21 -3.58
CA PHE A 42 -7.33 7.25 -3.09
C PHE A 42 -8.30 7.88 -2.10
N ILE A 43 -7.81 8.61 -1.10
CA ILE A 43 -8.66 9.30 -0.11
C ILE A 43 -9.56 10.33 -0.80
N LYS A 44 -9.04 11.08 -1.76
CA LYS A 44 -9.84 12.03 -2.55
C LYS A 44 -10.97 11.32 -3.29
N VAL A 45 -10.68 10.24 -4.01
CA VAL A 45 -11.68 9.42 -4.69
C VAL A 45 -12.70 8.85 -3.70
N ALA A 46 -12.26 8.42 -2.51
CA ALA A 46 -13.12 7.90 -1.46
C ALA A 46 -14.10 8.93 -0.91
N VAL A 47 -13.64 10.18 -0.72
CA VAL A 47 -14.49 11.29 -0.27
C VAL A 47 -15.46 11.72 -1.37
N ASP A 48 -15.00 11.74 -2.62
CA ASP A 48 -15.82 12.13 -3.77
C ASP A 48 -16.86 11.05 -4.13
N ASN A 49 -16.57 9.76 -3.87
CA ASN A 49 -17.40 8.61 -4.25
C ASN A 49 -17.56 7.56 -3.12
N PRO A 50 -18.08 7.95 -1.93
CA PRO A 50 -18.03 7.10 -0.74
C PRO A 50 -18.78 5.78 -0.90
N LYS A 51 -19.93 5.78 -1.60
CA LYS A 51 -20.72 4.58 -1.87
C LYS A 51 -19.92 3.55 -2.68
N THR A 52 -19.29 4.01 -3.74
CA THR A 52 -18.50 3.19 -4.67
C THR A 52 -17.25 2.64 -4.00
N THR A 53 -16.57 3.47 -3.21
CA THR A 53 -15.36 3.07 -2.49
C THR A 53 -15.65 2.05 -1.40
N ILE A 54 -16.69 2.23 -0.59
CA ILE A 54 -17.05 1.27 0.46
C ILE A 54 -17.37 -0.10 -0.13
N ALA A 55 -18.17 -0.14 -1.19
CA ALA A 55 -18.54 -1.41 -1.82
C ALA A 55 -17.35 -2.07 -2.55
N GLY A 56 -16.49 -1.28 -3.19
CA GLY A 56 -15.24 -1.78 -3.78
C GLY A 56 -14.30 -2.39 -2.73
N LEU A 57 -14.12 -1.73 -1.59
CA LEU A 57 -13.37 -2.28 -0.46
C LEU A 57 -14.02 -3.54 0.11
N GLY A 58 -15.35 -3.57 0.23
CA GLY A 58 -16.09 -4.75 0.67
C GLY A 58 -15.85 -5.96 -0.24
N ILE A 59 -15.89 -5.76 -1.56
CA ILE A 59 -15.59 -6.80 -2.55
C ILE A 59 -14.15 -7.28 -2.41
N PHE A 60 -13.19 -6.37 -2.25
CA PHE A 60 -11.78 -6.71 -2.05
C PHE A 60 -11.56 -7.57 -0.80
N VAL A 61 -12.21 -7.20 0.32
CA VAL A 61 -12.17 -7.99 1.56
C VAL A 61 -12.79 -9.37 1.35
N CYS A 62 -13.91 -9.48 0.62
CA CYS A 62 -14.52 -10.77 0.30
C CYS A 62 -13.53 -11.69 -0.46
N GLU A 63 -12.82 -11.18 -1.45
CA GLU A 63 -11.82 -11.96 -2.21
C GLU A 63 -10.65 -12.41 -1.33
N ILE A 64 -10.16 -11.57 -0.42
CA ILE A 64 -9.13 -11.96 0.56
C ILE A 64 -9.63 -13.10 1.44
N ILE A 65 -10.81 -12.96 2.04
CA ILE A 65 -11.33 -13.97 2.97
C ILE A 65 -11.54 -15.31 2.26
N LYS A 66 -11.98 -15.32 0.98
CA LYS A 66 -12.13 -16.56 0.20
C LYS A 66 -10.84 -17.36 0.10
N VAL A 67 -9.69 -16.68 -0.02
CA VAL A 67 -8.37 -17.33 -0.11
C VAL A 67 -8.00 -18.01 1.21
N PHE A 68 -8.37 -17.42 2.35
CA PHE A 68 -7.99 -17.93 3.67
C PHE A 68 -9.02 -18.86 4.31
N ILE A 69 -10.31 -18.71 3.96
CA ILE A 69 -11.44 -19.41 4.57
C ILE A 69 -12.35 -19.98 3.47
N PRO A 70 -11.99 -21.12 2.87
CA PRO A 70 -12.74 -21.71 1.75
C PRO A 70 -14.19 -22.06 2.12
N GLU A 71 -14.48 -22.43 3.38
CA GLU A 71 -15.86 -22.73 3.80
C GLU A 71 -16.82 -21.51 3.74
N MET A 72 -16.29 -20.29 3.67
CA MET A 72 -17.08 -19.07 3.55
C MET A 72 -17.40 -18.68 2.10
N HIS A 73 -16.93 -19.44 1.11
CA HIS A 73 -16.97 -19.06 -0.29
C HIS A 73 -18.37 -18.66 -0.78
N GLU A 74 -19.38 -19.48 -0.48
CA GLU A 74 -20.77 -19.24 -0.89
C GLU A 74 -21.36 -17.96 -0.25
N LYS A 75 -21.11 -17.73 1.05
CA LYS A 75 -21.56 -16.52 1.75
C LYS A 75 -20.89 -15.27 1.21
N LEU A 76 -19.61 -15.38 0.86
CA LEU A 76 -18.83 -14.27 0.29
C LEU A 76 -19.26 -13.98 -1.16
N GLU A 77 -19.64 -14.98 -1.94
CA GLU A 77 -20.22 -14.78 -3.27
C GLU A 77 -21.58 -14.07 -3.21
N MET A 78 -22.46 -14.46 -2.28
CA MET A 78 -23.74 -13.74 -2.07
C MET A 78 -23.52 -12.29 -1.64
N THR A 79 -22.55 -12.04 -0.74
CA THR A 79 -22.21 -10.70 -0.28
C THR A 79 -21.63 -9.86 -1.42
N LYS A 80 -20.72 -10.44 -2.22
CA LYS A 80 -20.17 -9.81 -3.42
C LYS A 80 -21.27 -9.46 -4.42
N ALA A 81 -22.18 -10.39 -4.72
CA ALA A 81 -23.30 -10.14 -5.62
C ALA A 81 -24.21 -9.01 -5.12
N GLY A 82 -24.45 -8.92 -3.80
CA GLY A 82 -25.19 -7.81 -3.20
C GLY A 82 -24.48 -6.46 -3.36
N LEU A 83 -23.16 -6.43 -3.14
CA LEU A 83 -22.35 -5.22 -3.34
C LEU A 83 -22.28 -4.80 -4.82
N GLU A 84 -22.14 -5.74 -5.75
CA GLU A 84 -22.20 -5.47 -7.20
C GLU A 84 -23.58 -4.94 -7.63
N SER A 85 -24.65 -5.51 -7.08
CA SER A 85 -26.01 -5.04 -7.35
C SER A 85 -26.25 -3.63 -6.82
N TYR A 86 -25.71 -3.31 -5.64
CA TYR A 86 -25.77 -1.97 -5.07
C TYR A 86 -25.04 -0.94 -5.93
N LEU A 87 -23.99 -1.37 -6.62
CA LEU A 87 -23.15 -0.53 -7.46
C LEU A 87 -23.63 -0.43 -8.92
N GLY A 88 -24.43 -1.38 -9.39
CA GLY A 88 -24.88 -1.44 -10.78
C GLY A 88 -23.79 -1.90 -11.75
N TYR A 89 -22.66 -2.42 -11.26
CA TYR A 89 -21.59 -2.98 -12.08
C TYR A 89 -21.00 -4.25 -11.46
N LYS A 90 -20.50 -5.15 -12.30
CA LYS A 90 -19.82 -6.38 -11.90
C LYS A 90 -18.35 -6.08 -11.59
N ALA A 91 -17.83 -6.63 -10.50
CA ALA A 91 -16.41 -6.51 -10.19
C ALA A 91 -15.62 -7.34 -11.20
N VAL A 92 -14.52 -6.78 -11.69
CA VAL A 92 -13.59 -7.52 -12.56
C VAL A 92 -12.95 -8.63 -11.72
N ASP A 93 -12.98 -9.86 -12.23
CA ASP A 93 -12.32 -10.99 -11.61
C ASP A 93 -10.81 -10.72 -11.56
N ALA A 94 -10.24 -10.71 -10.36
CA ALA A 94 -8.80 -10.51 -10.16
C ALA A 94 -7.96 -11.65 -10.77
N SER A 95 -8.59 -12.78 -11.10
CA SER A 95 -8.00 -13.91 -11.83
C SER A 95 -7.92 -13.65 -13.34
N ALA A 96 -8.61 -12.63 -13.85
CA ALA A 96 -8.52 -12.24 -15.24
C ALA A 96 -7.10 -11.74 -15.53
N LYS A 97 -6.33 -12.55 -16.28
CA LYS A 97 -5.03 -12.14 -16.78
C LYS A 97 -5.17 -10.76 -17.44
N PRO A 98 -4.34 -9.76 -17.09
CA PRO A 98 -4.32 -8.50 -17.79
C PRO A 98 -4.14 -8.80 -19.28
N LYS A 99 -5.12 -8.41 -20.11
CA LYS A 99 -4.90 -8.38 -21.56
C LYS A 99 -3.82 -7.32 -21.76
N LEU A 100 -2.59 -7.75 -22.05
CA LEU A 100 -1.56 -6.84 -22.52
C LEU A 100 -2.16 -6.06 -23.70
N PRO A 101 -2.02 -4.71 -23.73
CA PRO A 101 -2.42 -3.96 -24.90
C PRO A 101 -1.65 -4.51 -26.11
N PRO A 102 -2.29 -4.58 -27.30
CA PRO A 102 -1.62 -5.03 -28.50
C PRO A 102 -0.42 -4.10 -28.74
N LYS A 103 0.76 -4.72 -28.84
CA LYS A 103 1.99 -4.05 -29.24
C LYS A 103 1.69 -3.44 -30.62
N GLU A 104 1.60 -2.11 -30.71
CA GLU A 104 1.63 -1.45 -32.01
C GLU A 104 2.97 -1.82 -32.64
N GLU A 105 2.93 -2.67 -33.67
CA GLU A 105 4.06 -2.89 -34.55
C GLU A 105 4.33 -1.55 -35.25
N GLU A 106 5.38 -0.89 -34.79
CA GLU A 106 6.03 0.21 -35.48
C GLU A 106 6.39 -0.25 -36.90
N VAL A 107 5.57 0.17 -37.87
CA VAL A 107 5.89 0.03 -39.29
C VAL A 107 7.05 0.96 -39.57
N VAL A 108 8.28 0.44 -39.43
CA VAL A 108 9.47 1.11 -39.96
C VAL A 108 9.39 0.97 -41.48
N ALA A 109 8.94 2.04 -42.12
CA ALA A 109 9.14 2.24 -43.55
C ALA A 109 10.65 2.39 -43.81
N GLY A 110 11.21 1.44 -44.55
CA GLY A 110 12.56 1.46 -45.11
C GLY A 110 12.56 0.74 -46.43
#